data_AF-A0A093ULC6-F1
#
_entry.id   AF-A0A093ULC6-F1
#
_cell.length_a   1.000
_cell.length_b   1.000
_cell.length_c   1.000
_cell.angle_alpha   90.00
_cell.angle_beta   90.00
_cell.angle_gamma   90.00
#
_symmetry.space_group_name_H-M   'P 1'
#
loop_
_entity.id
_entity.type
_entity.pdbx_description
1 polymer ?
#
loop_
_entity_poly.entity_id
_entity_poly.type
_entity_poly.pdbx_seq_one_letter_code
_entity_poly.pdbx_strand_id
1 'polypeptide(L)'
;MSEEKALNQCSGVIHSEPVQRYGDSDDEPMVYEKHKDYATSVRQSRDNLIAEGVDPGSIIFQSDLRNRILRREDESRADFAKRYVETVNAMIGRGITILNDQCTTQVVASRFRTADGRVFDLGPESWA
;
A
#
# COMPACT_ATOMS: atom_id res chain seq x y z
N MET A 1 -30.04 30.88 -26.87
CA MET A 1 -29.89 29.54 -27.47
C MET A 1 -28.42 29.20 -27.47
N SER A 2 -27.98 28.29 -26.60
CA SER A 2 -26.89 27.35 -26.87
C SER A 2 -26.85 26.30 -25.77
N GLU A 3 -26.80 25.06 -26.21
CA GLU A 3 -27.12 23.80 -25.55
C GLU A 3 -25.97 23.21 -24.71
N GLU A 4 -26.34 22.23 -23.90
CA GLU A 4 -25.54 21.29 -23.12
C GLU A 4 -24.41 20.60 -23.91
N LYS A 5 -23.30 20.24 -23.24
CA LYS A 5 -22.87 18.83 -23.10
C LYS A 5 -21.65 18.65 -22.20
N ALA A 6 -21.78 17.74 -21.23
CA ALA A 6 -20.67 17.01 -20.64
C ALA A 6 -19.96 16.15 -21.71
N LEU A 7 -18.65 15.90 -21.55
CA LEU A 7 -17.97 14.61 -21.71
C LEU A 7 -16.44 14.77 -21.61
N ASN A 8 -15.87 14.14 -20.58
CA ASN A 8 -14.77 13.18 -20.64
C ASN A 8 -13.79 13.26 -21.82
N GLN A 9 -12.51 13.59 -21.57
CA GLN A 9 -11.39 13.06 -22.36
C GLN A 9 -10.16 12.77 -21.47
N CYS A 10 -10.01 11.50 -21.11
CA CYS A 10 -8.69 10.88 -21.04
C CYS A 10 -8.01 10.95 -22.42
N SER A 11 -6.73 11.29 -22.47
CA SER A 11 -5.68 10.53 -23.18
C SER A 11 -4.57 11.45 -23.70
N GLY A 12 -3.34 11.11 -23.32
CA GLY A 12 -2.24 11.05 -24.28
C GLY A 12 -1.30 12.25 -24.33
N VAL A 13 -0.01 11.91 -24.33
CA VAL A 13 1.14 12.71 -24.75
C VAL A 13 1.80 13.53 -23.63
N ILE A 14 2.73 12.89 -22.90
CA ILE A 14 3.92 13.59 -22.42
C ILE A 14 5.03 13.23 -23.40
N HIS A 15 5.42 14.21 -24.22
CA HIS A 15 6.58 14.12 -25.10
C HIS A 15 7.84 13.98 -24.24
N SER A 16 8.48 12.81 -24.29
CA SER A 16 9.83 12.62 -23.77
C SER A 16 10.80 12.62 -24.95
N GLU A 17 11.42 13.77 -25.25
CA GLU A 17 12.64 13.80 -26.04
C GLU A 17 13.82 13.31 -25.17
N PRO A 18 14.69 12.41 -25.67
CA PRO A 18 15.84 11.95 -24.91
C PRO A 18 17.02 12.89 -25.14
N VAL A 19 17.38 13.69 -24.14
CA VAL A 19 18.73 14.29 -24.10
C VAL A 19 19.70 13.21 -23.66
N GLN A 20 20.36 12.57 -24.63
CA GLN A 20 21.51 11.71 -24.38
C GLN A 20 22.64 12.55 -23.78
N ARG A 21 22.94 12.35 -22.50
CA ARG A 21 24.26 12.64 -21.92
C ARG A 21 24.94 11.33 -21.54
N TYR A 22 26.12 11.15 -22.12
CA TYR A 22 27.07 10.10 -21.84
C TYR A 22 27.53 10.14 -20.37
N GLY A 23 27.51 8.98 -19.71
CA GLY A 23 28.37 8.66 -18.57
C GLY A 23 27.87 9.09 -17.19
N ASP A 24 26.97 8.30 -16.61
CA ASP A 24 27.03 7.94 -15.19
C ASP A 24 26.37 6.56 -15.04
N SER A 25 26.96 5.68 -14.23
CA SER A 25 26.45 4.32 -14.06
C SER A 25 25.17 4.39 -13.23
N ASP A 26 24.02 4.50 -13.91
CA ASP A 26 22.68 4.37 -13.34
C ASP A 26 22.45 2.89 -12.98
N ASP A 27 23.23 2.41 -12.01
CA ASP A 27 23.12 1.08 -11.39
C ASP A 27 21.98 1.02 -10.37
N GLU A 28 21.14 2.06 -10.28
CA GLU A 28 19.89 1.96 -9.53
C GLU A 28 18.91 1.04 -10.30
N PRO A 29 18.37 -0.01 -9.66
CA PRO A 29 17.39 -0.87 -10.31
C PRO A 29 16.14 -0.05 -10.63
N MET A 30 15.61 -0.18 -11.84
CA MET A 30 14.28 0.34 -12.14
C MET A 30 13.29 -0.34 -11.19
N VAL A 31 12.59 0.48 -10.42
CA VAL A 31 11.62 0.07 -9.42
C VAL A 31 10.25 0.55 -9.87
N TYR A 32 9.29 -0.38 -9.96
CA TYR A 32 7.89 -0.01 -10.17
C TYR A 32 7.15 0.05 -8.85
N GLU A 33 6.37 1.12 -8.69
CA GLU A 33 5.49 1.34 -7.56
C GLU A 33 4.07 0.90 -7.92
N LYS A 34 3.54 -0.11 -7.23
CA LYS A 34 2.12 -0.50 -7.36
C LYS A 34 1.39 -0.17 -6.07
N HIS A 35 0.52 0.84 -6.13
CA HIS A 35 -0.41 1.13 -5.04
C HIS A 35 -1.53 0.09 -5.03
N LYS A 36 -1.75 -0.56 -3.88
CA LYS A 36 -2.90 -1.44 -3.67
C LYS A 36 -3.85 -0.78 -2.68
N ASP A 37 -5.05 -0.43 -3.16
CA ASP A 37 -6.11 0.09 -2.31
C ASP A 37 -6.73 -1.05 -1.49
N TYR A 38 -6.18 -1.24 -0.29
CA TYR A 38 -6.75 -2.17 0.68
C TYR A 38 -8.03 -1.65 1.34
N ALA A 39 -8.28 -0.34 1.34
CA ALA A 39 -9.43 0.24 2.04
C ALA A 39 -10.76 -0.27 1.45
N THR A 40 -10.85 -0.35 0.11
CA THR A 40 -12.04 -0.89 -0.57
C THR A 40 -12.24 -2.38 -0.25
N SER A 41 -11.19 -3.19 -0.38
CA SER A 41 -11.27 -4.64 -0.09
C SER A 41 -11.61 -4.91 1.37
N VAL A 42 -11.09 -4.11 2.30
CA VAL A 42 -11.26 -4.29 3.74
C VAL A 42 -12.67 -3.90 4.20
N ARG A 43 -13.27 -2.88 3.58
CA ARG A 43 -14.69 -2.55 3.79
C ARG A 43 -15.59 -3.72 3.39
N GLN A 44 -15.32 -4.33 2.22
CA GLN A 44 -16.05 -5.53 1.79
C GLN A 44 -15.83 -6.71 2.76
N SER A 45 -14.61 -6.95 3.21
CA SER A 45 -14.33 -7.99 4.21
C SER A 45 -15.07 -7.75 5.53
N ARG A 46 -15.12 -6.50 6.02
CA ARG A 46 -15.93 -6.16 7.20
C ARG A 46 -17.40 -6.48 6.98
N ASP A 47 -17.97 -6.04 5.86
CA ASP A 47 -19.39 -6.22 5.58
C ASP A 47 -19.74 -7.71 5.47
N ASN A 48 -18.85 -8.53 4.90
CA ASN A 48 -18.98 -9.99 4.88
C ASN A 48 -18.94 -10.60 6.29
N LEU A 49 -17.97 -10.20 7.13
CA LEU A 49 -17.88 -10.69 8.51
C LEU A 49 -19.14 -10.34 9.33
N ILE A 50 -19.68 -9.14 9.16
CA ILE A 50 -20.93 -8.73 9.80
C ILE A 50 -22.10 -9.60 9.31
N ALA A 51 -22.17 -9.87 8.00
CA ALA A 51 -23.20 -10.75 7.44
C ALA A 51 -23.09 -12.20 7.95
N GLU A 52 -21.88 -12.67 8.26
CA GLU A 52 -21.60 -13.97 8.90
C GLU A 52 -21.93 -13.99 10.40
N GLY A 53 -22.36 -12.87 10.97
CA GLY A 53 -22.77 -12.76 12.37
C GLY A 53 -21.64 -12.35 13.33
N VAL A 54 -20.50 -11.89 12.83
CA VAL A 54 -19.46 -11.27 13.66
C VAL A 54 -19.98 -9.94 14.21
N ASP A 55 -19.78 -9.70 15.51
CA ASP A 55 -20.11 -8.43 16.14
C ASP A 55 -19.35 -7.27 15.47
N PRO A 56 -20.03 -6.23 14.93
CA PRO A 56 -19.36 -5.06 14.39
C PRO A 56 -18.40 -4.39 15.38
N GLY A 57 -18.70 -4.48 16.68
CA GLY A 57 -17.85 -3.95 17.76
C GLY A 57 -16.52 -4.69 17.94
N SER A 58 -16.40 -5.92 17.44
CA SER A 58 -15.17 -6.71 17.49
C SER A 58 -14.28 -6.54 16.26
N ILE A 59 -14.67 -5.72 15.28
CA ILE A 59 -13.87 -5.45 14.08
C ILE A 59 -13.23 -4.06 14.19
N ILE A 60 -11.92 -3.98 13.95
CA ILE A 60 -11.14 -2.74 14.01
C ILE A 60 -10.28 -2.61 12.76
N PHE A 61 -10.15 -1.38 12.24
CA PHE A 61 -9.21 -1.10 11.15
C PHE A 61 -7.80 -0.80 11.68
N GLN A 62 -6.77 -1.19 10.94
CA GLN A 62 -5.37 -0.96 11.33
C GLN A 62 -5.05 0.54 11.45
N SER A 63 -5.69 1.39 10.65
CA SER A 63 -5.62 2.85 10.81
C SER A 63 -6.11 3.33 12.19
N ASP A 64 -7.12 2.69 12.77
CA ASP A 64 -7.68 3.04 14.09
C ASP A 64 -6.74 2.67 15.24
N LEU A 65 -5.83 1.70 15.06
CA LEU A 65 -4.90 1.29 16.12
C LEU A 65 -4.00 2.44 16.58
N ARG A 66 -3.61 3.33 15.66
CA ARG A 66 -2.80 4.51 16.01
C ARG A 66 -3.53 5.47 16.93
N ASN A 67 -4.86 5.57 16.79
CA ASN A 67 -5.70 6.42 17.65
C ASN A 67 -5.98 5.77 19.01
N ARG A 68 -5.97 4.42 19.08
CA ARG A 68 -6.22 3.65 20.30
C ARG A 68 -4.97 3.43 21.16
N ILE A 69 -3.81 3.27 20.51
CA ILE A 69 -2.53 2.98 21.17
C ILE A 69 -1.60 4.18 20.98
N LEU A 70 -1.86 5.24 21.74
CA LEU A 70 -1.06 6.46 21.71
C LEU A 70 0.30 6.22 22.36
N ARG A 71 1.36 6.78 21.77
CA ARG A 71 2.69 6.81 22.37
C ARG A 71 2.69 7.85 23.51
N ARG A 72 3.28 7.50 24.65
CA ARG A 72 3.44 8.44 25.79
C ARG A 72 4.67 9.32 25.57
N GLU A 73 4.64 10.53 26.11
CA GLU A 73 5.67 11.56 25.87
C GLU A 73 7.08 11.09 26.24
N ASP A 74 7.23 10.41 27.39
CA ASP A 74 8.51 9.91 27.89
C ASP A 74 8.81 8.44 27.50
N GLU A 75 8.00 7.85 26.62
CA GLU A 75 8.14 6.44 26.26
C GLU A 75 9.16 6.25 25.13
N SER A 76 10.14 5.39 25.38
CA SER A 76 11.12 5.00 24.36
C SER A 76 10.42 4.30 23.19
N ARG A 77 11.03 4.35 22.00
CA ARG A 77 10.48 3.66 20.82
C ARG A 77 10.36 2.16 21.03
N ALA A 78 11.30 1.55 21.76
CA ALA A 78 11.32 0.12 22.05
C ALA A 78 10.18 -0.27 23.01
N ASP A 79 9.98 0.52 24.07
CA ASP A 79 8.90 0.29 25.04
C ASP A 79 7.53 0.48 24.38
N PHE A 80 7.39 1.51 23.53
CA PHE A 80 6.18 1.71 22.75
C PHE A 80 5.90 0.52 21.83
N ALA A 81 6.90 0.03 21.08
CA ALA A 81 6.72 -1.11 20.19
C ALA A 81 6.31 -2.37 20.95
N LYS A 82 6.93 -2.62 22.11
CA LYS A 82 6.58 -3.75 22.98
C LYS A 82 5.14 -3.65 23.46
N ARG A 83 4.73 -2.51 24.04
CA ARG A 83 3.36 -2.27 24.52
C ARG A 83 2.34 -2.35 23.39
N TYR A 84 2.69 -1.85 22.20
CA TYR A 84 1.85 -1.92 21.02
C TYR A 84 1.55 -3.38 20.66
N VAL A 85 2.58 -4.22 20.54
CA VAL A 85 2.43 -5.65 20.23
C VAL A 85 1.65 -6.38 21.32
N GLU A 86 1.95 -6.13 22.60
CA GLU A 86 1.22 -6.72 23.72
C GLU A 86 -0.27 -6.35 23.69
N THR A 87 -0.58 -5.09 23.41
CA THR A 87 -1.97 -4.59 23.32
C THR A 87 -2.71 -5.23 22.14
N VAL A 88 -2.08 -5.29 20.97
CA VAL A 88 -2.66 -5.92 19.77
C VAL A 88 -2.91 -7.40 20.01
N ASN A 89 -1.94 -8.13 20.58
CA ASN A 89 -2.11 -9.54 20.93
C ASN A 89 -3.23 -9.75 21.95
N ALA A 90 -3.36 -8.87 22.94
CA ALA A 90 -4.46 -8.93 23.91
C ALA A 90 -5.83 -8.68 23.25
N MET A 91 -5.92 -7.77 22.27
CA MET A 91 -7.14 -7.57 21.48
C MET A 91 -7.50 -8.83 20.69
N ILE A 92 -6.54 -9.40 19.96
CA ILE A 92 -6.74 -10.64 19.19
C ILE A 92 -7.17 -11.79 20.10
N GLY A 93 -6.53 -11.92 21.27
CA GLY A 93 -6.90 -12.93 22.28
C GLY A 93 -8.32 -12.77 22.85
N ARG A 94 -8.93 -11.58 22.71
CA ARG A 94 -10.33 -11.30 23.07
C ARG A 94 -11.30 -11.49 21.88
N GLY A 95 -10.83 -11.98 20.75
CA GLY A 95 -11.64 -12.20 19.55
C GLY A 95 -11.83 -10.94 18.69
N ILE A 96 -10.98 -9.92 18.85
CA ILE A 96 -11.01 -8.73 18.00
C ILE A 96 -10.34 -9.04 16.65
N THR A 97 -11.06 -8.81 15.56
CA THR A 97 -10.55 -8.92 14.19
C THR A 97 -9.97 -7.58 13.75
N ILE A 98 -8.68 -7.56 13.42
CA ILE A 98 -7.99 -6.36 12.93
C ILE A 98 -7.83 -6.46 11.42
N LEU A 99 -8.43 -5.54 10.67
CA LEU A 99 -8.36 -5.50 9.20
C LEU A 99 -7.38 -4.42 8.74
N ASN A 100 -6.45 -4.80 7.85
CA ASN A 100 -5.43 -3.88 7.33
C ASN A 100 -5.96 -3.02 6.18
N ASP A 101 -6.52 -1.85 6.51
CA ASP A 101 -7.04 -0.86 5.57
C ASP A 101 -5.99 0.12 5.03
N GLN A 102 -4.71 -0.05 5.40
CA GLN A 102 -3.65 0.85 4.96
C GLN A 102 -3.21 0.49 3.55
N CYS A 103 -3.22 1.49 2.65
CA CYS A 103 -2.62 1.35 1.33
C CYS A 103 -1.13 1.05 1.52
N THR A 104 -0.69 -0.13 1.10
CA THR A 104 0.72 -0.44 1.01
C THR A 104 1.13 -0.36 -0.44
N THR A 105 2.22 0.38 -0.64
CA THR A 105 2.95 0.34 -1.89
C THR A 105 3.73 -0.98 -1.95
N GLN A 106 3.53 -1.75 -3.01
CA GLN A 106 4.46 -2.83 -3.36
C GLN A 106 5.54 -2.26 -4.26
N VAL A 107 6.78 -2.37 -3.79
CA VAL A 107 7.99 -1.97 -4.50
C VAL A 107 8.64 -3.25 -4.99
N VAL A 108 8.64 -3.48 -6.30
CA VAL A 108 9.26 -4.68 -6.88
C VAL A 108 10.37 -4.27 -7.83
N ALA A 109 11.58 -4.77 -7.58
CA ALA A 109 12.67 -4.67 -8.54
C ALA A 109 12.29 -5.50 -9.77
N SER A 110 12.11 -4.84 -10.90
CA SER A 110 11.79 -5.50 -12.17
C SER A 110 13.03 -5.65 -13.06
N ARG A 111 14.13 -4.99 -12.69
CA ARG A 111 15.38 -5.00 -13.44
C ARG A 111 16.36 -6.05 -12.90
N PHE A 112 16.76 -6.98 -13.75
CA PHE A 112 17.70 -8.05 -13.43
C PHE A 112 18.89 -8.00 -14.37
N ARG A 113 20.11 -8.17 -13.85
CA ARG A 113 21.34 -8.29 -14.62
C ARG A 113 21.84 -9.72 -14.55
N THR A 114 22.04 -10.37 -15.69
CA THR A 114 22.63 -11.71 -15.77
C THR A 114 24.16 -11.65 -15.66
N ALA A 115 24.79 -12.77 -15.32
CA ALA A 115 26.25 -12.86 -15.14
C ALA A 115 27.06 -12.50 -16.41
N ASP A 116 26.45 -12.59 -17.59
CA ASP A 116 27.02 -12.20 -18.88
C ASP A 116 26.77 -10.73 -19.25
N GLY A 117 26.22 -9.93 -18.32
CA GLY A 117 26.03 -8.49 -18.47
C GLY A 117 24.72 -8.08 -19.18
N ARG A 118 23.86 -9.02 -19.59
CA ARG A 118 22.54 -8.67 -20.16
C ARG A 118 21.60 -8.16 -19.06
N VAL A 119 20.73 -7.22 -19.43
CA VAL A 119 19.77 -6.57 -18.53
C VAL A 119 18.35 -6.87 -19.01
N PHE A 120 17.51 -7.32 -18.10
CA PHE A 120 16.09 -7.60 -18.32
C PHE A 120 15.25 -6.67 -17.45
N ASP A 121 14.26 -6.00 -18.03
CA ASP A 121 13.22 -5.31 -17.27
C ASP A 121 11.89 -6.03 -17.53
N LEU A 122 11.25 -6.49 -16.46
CA LEU A 122 9.97 -7.19 -16.55
C LEU A 122 8.78 -6.20 -16.69
N GLY A 123 8.99 -4.90 -16.46
CA GLY A 123 7.93 -3.90 -16.52
C GLY A 123 6.96 -3.97 -15.33
N PRO A 124 5.99 -3.05 -15.24
CA PRO A 124 5.06 -2.95 -14.10
C PRO A 124 3.99 -4.06 -14.06
N GLU A 125 3.73 -4.73 -15.18
CA GLU A 125 2.64 -5.72 -15.32
C GLU A 125 3.09 -7.19 -15.24
N SER A 126 4.40 -7.46 -15.14
CA SER A 126 4.91 -8.83 -15.05
C SER A 126 4.53 -9.60 -13.78
N TRP A 127 3.95 -8.91 -12.80
CA TRP A 127 3.62 -9.45 -11.48
C TRP A 127 2.10 -9.61 -11.28
N ALA A 128 1.35 -9.72 -12.38
CA ALA A 128 -0.11 -9.91 -12.39
C ALA A 128 -0.55 -11.27 -11.83
#